data_AF-A0A351SE10-F1
#
_entry.id   AF-A0A351SE10-F1
#
_cell.length_a   1.000
_cell.length_b   1.000
_cell.length_c   1.000
_cell.angle_alpha   90.00
_cell.angle_beta   90.00
_cell.angle_gamma   90.00
#
_symmetry.space_group_name_H-M   'P 1'
#
loop_
_entity.id
_entity.type
_entity.pdbx_description
1 polymer ?
#
loop_
_entity_poly.entity_id
_entity_poly.type
_entity_poly.pdbx_seq_one_letter_code
_entity_poly.pdbx_strand_id
1 'polypeptide(L)'
;ANSGDRPIQVGSHYHFYETNSALIFDREKTKGFRLNIPAGTAVRFEPGQERAVQLVAYAGDRMVYGFNAKVMGPLPRQKQGGQ
;
A
#
# COMPACT_ATOMS: atom_id res chain seq x y z
N ALA A 1 -2.32 -3.38 -11.90
CA ALA A 1 -2.83 -2.36 -12.84
C ALA A 1 -4.03 -1.61 -12.23
N ASN A 2 -4.34 -0.40 -12.70
CA ASN A 2 -5.61 0.29 -12.40
C ASN A 2 -6.70 -0.17 -13.37
N SER A 3 -7.69 -0.91 -12.89
CA SER A 3 -8.82 -1.39 -13.70
C SER A 3 -10.01 -0.42 -13.75
N GLY A 4 -9.91 0.73 -13.09
CA GLY A 4 -10.93 1.76 -13.10
C GLY A 4 -10.85 2.67 -14.32
N ASP A 5 -11.87 3.50 -14.49
CA ASP A 5 -12.00 4.53 -15.54
C ASP A 5 -11.40 5.88 -15.15
N ARG A 6 -10.98 6.03 -13.89
CA ARG A 6 -10.44 7.26 -13.32
C ARG A 6 -9.03 7.05 -12.78
N PRO A 7 -8.18 8.09 -12.80
CA PRO A 7 -6.86 8.00 -12.23
C PRO A 7 -6.92 7.83 -10.70
N ILE A 8 -5.95 7.07 -10.18
CA ILE A 8 -5.81 6.80 -8.74
C ILE A 8 -4.43 7.29 -8.31
N GLN A 9 -4.38 8.04 -7.21
CA GLN A 9 -3.14 8.52 -6.61
C GLN A 9 -2.99 7.94 -5.20
N VAL A 10 -1.84 7.32 -4.92
CA VAL A 10 -1.54 6.70 -3.64
C VAL A 10 -0.35 7.42 -3.00
N GLY A 11 -0.56 7.98 -1.80
CA GLY A 11 0.45 8.72 -1.06
C GLY A 11 1.48 7.83 -0.37
N SER A 12 2.65 8.41 -0.07
CA SER A 12 3.82 7.76 0.55
C SER A 12 3.56 6.98 1.85
N HIS A 13 2.57 7.39 2.65
CA HIS A 13 2.29 6.83 3.99
C HIS A 13 0.96 6.09 4.09
N TYR A 14 0.21 5.99 2.99
CA TYR A 14 -1.05 5.26 2.98
C TYR A 14 -0.78 3.75 3.05
N HIS A 15 -1.62 3.01 3.79
CA HIS A 15 -1.45 1.57 3.93
C HIS A 15 -1.77 0.89 2.60
N PHE A 16 -0.75 0.36 1.91
CA PHE A 16 -0.88 -0.05 0.51
C PHE A 16 -1.91 -1.17 0.30
N TYR A 17 -2.06 -2.05 1.30
CA TYR A 17 -3.12 -3.05 1.36
C TYR A 17 -4.53 -2.49 1.17
N GLU A 18 -4.76 -1.29 1.73
CA GLU A 18 -6.06 -0.65 1.82
C GLU A 18 -6.33 0.31 0.65
N THR A 19 -5.44 0.39 -0.35
CA THR A 19 -5.68 1.27 -1.51
C THR A 19 -6.93 0.84 -2.26
N ASN A 20 -7.46 1.76 -3.06
CA ASN A 20 -8.66 1.59 -3.89
C ASN A 20 -8.74 0.18 -4.54
N SER A 21 -9.92 -0.44 -4.49
CA SER A 21 -10.19 -1.79 -4.99
C SER A 21 -9.91 -1.94 -6.50
N ALA A 22 -10.01 -0.85 -7.26
CA ALA A 22 -9.69 -0.82 -8.69
C ALA A 22 -8.19 -1.00 -8.98
N LEU A 23 -7.29 -0.89 -7.99
CA LEU A 23 -5.91 -1.34 -8.15
C LEU A 23 -5.83 -2.86 -7.95
N ILE A 24 -5.47 -3.55 -9.03
CA ILE A 24 -5.26 -5.01 -9.08
C ILE A 24 -3.79 -5.32 -8.81
N PHE A 25 -3.54 -6.06 -7.73
CA PHE A 25 -2.25 -6.61 -7.31
C PHE A 25 -2.49 -7.67 -6.21
N ASP A 26 -1.44 -8.40 -5.81
CA ASP A 26 -1.49 -9.35 -4.70
C ASP A 26 -1.58 -8.61 -3.35
N ARG A 27 -2.80 -8.44 -2.84
CA ARG A 27 -3.06 -7.63 -1.64
C ARG A 27 -2.42 -8.20 -0.39
N GLU A 28 -2.51 -9.50 -0.17
CA GLU A 28 -2.03 -10.10 1.08
C GLU A 28 -0.51 -9.88 1.28
N LYS A 29 0.26 -9.82 0.19
CA LYS A 29 1.70 -9.47 0.24
C LYS A 29 2.01 -8.03 0.65
N THR A 30 1.05 -7.12 0.58
CA THR A 30 1.26 -5.68 0.88
C THR A 30 0.73 -5.27 2.25
N LYS A 31 0.18 -6.21 3.02
CA LYS A 31 -0.30 -5.97 4.38
C LYS A 31 0.84 -5.55 5.29
N GLY A 32 0.73 -4.33 5.83
CA GLY A 32 1.74 -3.69 6.66
C GLY A 32 2.84 -2.96 5.90
N PHE A 33 2.62 -2.65 4.62
CA PHE A 33 3.58 -1.92 3.79
C PHE A 33 3.00 -0.60 3.27
N ARG A 34 3.90 0.32 2.94
CA ARG A 34 3.65 1.60 2.27
C ARG A 34 4.59 1.79 1.08
N LEU A 35 4.34 2.78 0.23
CA LEU A 35 5.23 3.10 -0.89
C LEU A 35 6.62 3.52 -0.40
N ASN A 36 7.67 2.95 -1.00
CA ASN A 36 9.06 3.37 -0.77
C ASN A 36 9.40 4.59 -1.63
N ILE A 37 8.79 5.73 -1.31
CA ILE A 37 9.00 7.01 -1.99
C ILE A 37 9.19 8.13 -0.95
N PRO A 38 9.71 9.30 -1.34
CA PRO A 38 9.90 10.42 -0.42
C PRO A 38 8.61 10.82 0.30
N ALA A 39 8.72 11.24 1.55
CA ALA A 39 7.59 11.68 2.36
C ALA A 39 6.83 12.83 1.67
N GLY A 40 5.49 12.82 1.78
CA GLY A 40 4.62 13.80 1.13
C GLY A 40 4.39 13.60 -0.37
N THR A 41 5.13 12.70 -1.03
CA THR A 41 4.92 12.38 -2.45
C THR A 41 3.90 11.26 -2.67
N ALA A 42 3.54 11.01 -3.93
CA ALA A 42 2.56 10.00 -4.32
C ALA A 42 2.90 9.34 -5.67
N VAL A 43 2.41 8.13 -5.88
CA VAL A 43 2.40 7.47 -7.19
C VAL A 43 1.01 7.58 -7.79
N ARG A 44 0.96 8.02 -9.06
CA ARG A 44 -0.26 8.11 -9.86
C ARG A 44 -0.35 6.92 -10.82
N PHE A 45 -1.56 6.37 -10.93
CA PHE A 45 -1.94 5.29 -11.82
C PHE A 45 -3.06 5.77 -12.74
N GLU A 46 -2.80 5.96 -14.02
CA GLU A 46 -3.83 6.25 -15.02
C GLU A 46 -4.77 5.04 -15.24
N PRO A 47 -5.97 5.22 -15.81
CA PRO A 47 -6.84 4.11 -16.22
C PRO A 47 -6.09 3.09 -17.09
N GLY A 48 -6.19 1.81 -16.76
CA GLY A 48 -5.50 0.70 -17.44
C GLY A 48 -3.99 0.57 -17.13
N GLN A 49 -3.38 1.54 -16.45
CA GLN A 49 -1.93 1.55 -16.27
C GLN A 49 -1.46 0.43 -15.33
N GLU A 50 -0.46 -0.32 -15.80
CA GLU A 50 0.38 -1.17 -14.96
C GLU A 50 1.69 -0.47 -14.62
N ARG A 51 2.14 -0.62 -13.37
CA ARG A 51 3.37 -0.01 -12.89
C ARG A 51 3.96 -0.86 -11.77
N ALA A 52 5.25 -1.15 -11.88
CA ALA A 52 6.02 -1.70 -10.78
C ALA A 52 6.29 -0.60 -9.74
N VAL A 53 6.03 -0.91 -8.46
CA VAL A 53 6.30 -0.02 -7.33
C VAL A 53 7.07 -0.79 -6.27
N GLN A 54 7.95 -0.09 -5.56
CA GLN A 54 8.64 -0.65 -4.41
C GLN A 54 7.88 -0.30 -3.14
N LEU A 55 7.72 -1.29 -2.26
CA LEU A 55 7.09 -1.12 -0.97
C LEU A 55 8.12 -1.28 0.15
N VAL A 56 7.89 -0.58 1.26
CA VAL A 56 8.67 -0.68 2.49
C VAL A 56 7.71 -0.96 3.65
N ALA A 57 8.14 -1.82 4.59
CA ALA A 57 7.34 -2.16 5.75
C ALA A 57 7.10 -0.91 6.63
N TYR A 58 5.94 -0.85 7.29
CA TYR A 58 5.76 0.08 8.38
C TYR A 58 6.71 -0.24 9.53
N ALA A 59 7.31 0.81 10.09
CA ALA A 59 8.11 0.75 11.30
C ALA A 59 7.27 1.13 12.54
N GLY A 60 7.92 1.32 13.69
CA GLY A 60 7.26 1.67 14.95
C GLY A 60 6.42 0.51 15.51
N ASP A 61 5.31 0.84 16.16
CA ASP A 61 4.42 -0.15 16.80
C ASP A 61 3.63 -1.01 15.80
N ARG A 62 3.69 -0.66 14.51
CA ARG A 62 3.02 -1.37 13.42
C ARG A 62 1.53 -1.59 13.70
N MET A 63 0.86 -0.53 14.15
CA MET A 63 -0.59 -0.49 14.31
C MET A 63 -1.21 0.37 13.21
N VAL A 64 -2.32 -0.08 12.65
CA VAL A 64 -3.03 0.62 11.56
C VAL A 64 -4.47 0.87 11.98
N TYR A 65 -4.85 2.14 12.02
CA TYR A 65 -6.21 2.61 12.32
C TYR A 65 -6.66 3.60 11.23
N GLY A 66 -7.96 3.62 10.94
CA GLY A 66 -8.53 4.47 9.89
C GLY A 66 -8.48 3.83 8.51
N PHE A 67 -8.07 4.60 7.49
CA PHE A 67 -8.04 4.19 6.07
C PHE A 67 -9.39 3.60 5.59
N ASN A 68 -9.40 2.35 5.12
CA ASN A 68 -10.62 1.63 4.74
C ASN A 68 -11.07 0.67 5.84
N ALA A 69 -10.58 0.86 7.07
CA ALA A 69 -10.90 0.08 8.27
C ALA A 69 -10.68 -1.44 8.11
N LYS A 70 -9.78 -1.88 7.23
CA LYS A 70 -9.55 -3.31 6.98
C LYS A 70 -8.64 -3.98 8.02
N VAL A 71 -7.83 -3.19 8.74
CA VAL A 71 -6.91 -3.71 9.77
C VAL A 71 -7.33 -3.31 11.17
N MET A 72 -7.55 -2.01 11.43
CA MET A 72 -8.04 -1.47 12.71
C MET A 72 -7.34 -2.06 13.95
N GLY A 73 -6.00 -2.17 13.92
CA GLY A 73 -5.25 -2.81 14.99
C GLY A 73 -3.80 -3.15 14.63
N PRO A 74 -3.15 -4.02 15.43
CA PRO A 74 -1.77 -4.41 15.21
C PRO A 74 -1.62 -5.27 13.95
N LEU A 75 -0.53 -5.04 13.23
CA LEU A 75 -0.13 -5.85 12.10
C LEU A 75 0.59 -7.13 12.59
N PRO A 76 0.48 -8.26 11.86
CA PRO A 76 1.24 -9.45 12.18
C PRO A 76 2.74 -9.17 12.12
N ARG A 77 3.51 -9.80 13.02
CA ARG A 77 4.97 -9.75 12.98
C ARG A 77 5.45 -10.22 11.61
N GLN A 78 6.27 -9.39 10.97
CA GLN A 78 6.91 -9.76 9.72
C GLN A 78 7.91 -10.87 10.03
N LYS A 79 7.79 -12.02 9.36
CA LYS A 79 8.84 -13.03 9.36
C LYS A 79 10.10 -12.33 8.82
N GLN A 80 11.17 -12.29 9.61
CA GLN A 80 12.45 -11.77 9.13
C GLN A 80 12.83 -12.60 7.89
N GLY A 81 12.74 -11.99 6.72
CA GLY A 81 13.40 -12.52 5.53
C GLY A 81 14.88 -12.33 5.77
N GLY A 82 15.59 -13.43 6.03
CA GLY A 82 17.03 -13.42 6.20
C GLY A 82 17.74 -13.14 4.89
N GLN A 83 18.87 -12.44 5.05
CA GLN A 83 19.94 -12.09 4.09
C GLN A 83 19.66 -10.93 3.15
#